data_AF-M4JAE3-F1
#
_entry.id   AF-M4JAE3-F1
#
_cell.length_a   1.000
_cell.length_b   1.000
_cell.length_c   1.000
_cell.angle_alpha   90.00
_cell.angle_beta   90.00
_cell.angle_gamma   90.00
#
_symmetry.space_group_name_H-M   'P 1'
#
loop_
_entity.id
_entity.type
_entity.pdbx_description
1 polymer ?
#
loop_
_entity_poly.entity_id
_entity_poly.type
_entity_poly.pdbx_seq_one_letter_code
_entity_poly.pdbx_strand_id
1 'polypeptide(L)'
;MDPQQRLLLDAVTTSLRLGQALLGLSEHAVTGVCVGVQHAEYGHLAGSATRSPNPFIATGGALSVIAGRLAYVYGLDGPAVSIDTACSASLVATHTASQWCVAATAHSALACGVGLLLAPWNSLAVARAGMLAADGRCKTLDASADGYGRAESVGAVHLRTADPSAAEGRRAPILLGCSVNQDGRSSSLTAPNGRAQSRALHQACAAASRSPFDVDALETHGTGT
;
A
#
# COMPACT_ATOMS: atom_id res chain seq x y z
N MET A 1 -6.02 5.37 -19.98
CA MET A 1 -5.25 5.46 -18.73
C MET A 1 -5.94 4.58 -17.71
N ASP A 2 -5.17 3.72 -17.04
CA ASP A 2 -5.65 2.81 -16.00
C ASP A 2 -6.47 3.59 -14.95
N PRO A 3 -7.70 3.15 -14.62
CA PRO A 3 -8.45 3.70 -13.49
C PRO A 3 -7.62 3.82 -12.19
N GLN A 4 -6.68 2.89 -11.93
CA GLN A 4 -5.79 2.94 -10.78
C GLN A 4 -4.93 4.22 -10.75
N GLN A 5 -4.37 4.61 -11.91
CA GLN A 5 -3.59 5.84 -12.04
C GLN A 5 -4.46 7.08 -11.81
N ARG A 6 -5.70 7.07 -12.31
CA ARG A 6 -6.62 8.21 -12.17
C ARG A 6 -7.06 8.43 -10.73
N LEU A 7 -7.50 7.37 -10.06
CA LEU A 7 -7.96 7.43 -8.68
C LEU A 7 -6.83 7.82 -7.72
N LEU A 8 -5.59 7.38 -8.00
CA LEU A 8 -4.44 7.80 -7.20
C LEU A 8 -4.10 9.28 -7.35
N LEU A 9 -4.33 9.90 -8.52
CA LEU A 9 -4.18 11.35 -8.65
C LEU A 9 -5.15 12.08 -7.71
N ASP A 10 -6.40 11.65 -7.62
CA ASP A 10 -7.37 12.25 -6.70
C ASP A 10 -6.98 12.04 -5.22
N ALA A 11 -6.58 10.83 -4.85
CA ALA A 11 -6.16 10.50 -3.49
C ALA A 11 -4.90 11.28 -3.07
N VAL A 12 -3.89 11.37 -3.95
CA VAL A 12 -2.65 12.11 -3.68
C VAL A 12 -2.91 13.62 -3.62
N THR A 13 -3.76 14.17 -4.49
CA THR A 13 -4.17 15.59 -4.40
C THR A 13 -4.73 15.91 -3.02
N THR A 14 -5.58 15.03 -2.49
CA THR A 14 -6.17 15.18 -1.16
C THR A 14 -5.11 15.07 -0.06
N SER A 15 -4.24 14.06 -0.16
CA SER A 15 -3.15 13.83 0.80
C SER A 15 -2.16 15.00 0.87
N LEU A 16 -1.76 15.57 -0.28
CA LEU A 16 -0.85 16.71 -0.34
C LEU A 16 -1.47 17.95 0.32
N ARG A 17 -2.74 18.24 0.03
CA ARG A 17 -3.46 19.37 0.64
C ARG A 17 -3.55 19.23 2.16
N LEU A 18 -3.87 18.02 2.64
CA LEU A 18 -3.90 17.74 4.08
C LEU A 18 -2.50 17.83 4.71
N GLY A 19 -1.46 17.35 4.02
CA GLY A 19 -0.08 17.46 4.46
C GLY A 19 0.38 18.92 4.61
N GLN A 20 0.08 19.77 3.64
CA GLN A 20 0.36 21.21 3.74
C GLN A 20 -0.39 21.84 4.92
N ALA A 21 -1.70 21.58 5.03
CA ALA A 21 -2.56 22.22 6.03
C ALA A 21 -2.31 21.74 7.46
N LEU A 22 -2.02 20.45 7.67
CA LEU A 22 -1.90 19.84 9.00
C LEU A 22 -0.46 19.68 9.46
N LEU A 23 0.48 19.52 8.52
CA LEU A 23 1.88 19.20 8.81
C LEU A 23 2.84 20.32 8.43
N GLY A 24 2.36 21.42 7.82
CA GLY A 24 3.20 22.55 7.41
C GLY A 24 4.23 22.18 6.33
N LEU A 25 3.94 21.16 5.52
CA LEU A 25 4.88 20.65 4.52
C LEU A 25 5.09 21.68 3.40
N SER A 26 6.36 21.99 3.14
CA SER A 26 6.75 22.90 2.06
C SER A 26 6.45 22.28 0.69
N GLU A 27 5.95 23.10 -0.23
CA GLU A 27 5.80 22.74 -1.64
C GLU A 27 7.13 22.40 -2.32
N HIS A 28 8.25 22.89 -1.79
CA HIS A 28 9.59 22.67 -2.33
C HIS A 28 10.31 21.49 -1.65
N ALA A 29 9.61 20.72 -0.82
CA ALA A 29 10.21 19.58 -0.14
C ALA A 29 10.48 18.44 -1.12
N VAL A 30 11.72 17.93 -1.15
CA VAL A 30 12.05 16.66 -1.81
C VAL A 30 11.14 15.56 -1.25
N THR A 31 10.20 15.12 -2.08
CA THR A 31 9.12 14.22 -1.68
C THR A 31 9.19 12.94 -2.49
N GLY A 32 9.33 11.81 -1.82
CA GLY A 32 9.28 10.49 -2.45
C GLY A 32 7.83 10.02 -2.69
N VAL A 33 7.66 9.07 -3.61
CA VAL A 33 6.38 8.40 -3.89
C VAL A 33 6.58 6.90 -3.91
N CYS A 34 5.92 6.18 -3.01
CA CYS A 34 5.90 4.73 -2.97
C CYS A 34 4.46 4.23 -3.12
N VAL A 35 4.19 3.43 -4.16
CA VAL A 35 2.83 2.95 -4.44
C VAL A 35 2.79 1.43 -4.30
N GLY A 36 2.04 0.95 -3.31
CA GLY A 36 1.60 -0.44 -3.25
C GLY A 36 0.49 -0.67 -4.27
N VAL A 37 0.71 -1.57 -5.22
CA VAL A 37 -0.26 -1.91 -6.26
C VAL A 37 -0.26 -3.40 -6.51
N GLN A 38 -1.45 -3.95 -6.72
CA GLN A 38 -1.63 -5.32 -7.17
C GLN A 38 -2.41 -5.32 -8.48
N HIS A 39 -2.01 -6.19 -9.40
CA HIS A 39 -2.69 -6.46 -10.68
C HIS A 39 -2.58 -5.36 -11.76
N ALA A 40 -2.11 -5.77 -12.95
CA ALA A 40 -2.02 -4.93 -14.16
C ALA A 40 -3.15 -5.25 -15.17
N GLU A 41 -4.39 -5.34 -14.71
CA GLU A 41 -5.51 -5.83 -15.52
C GLU A 41 -5.89 -4.89 -16.66
N TYR A 42 -5.85 -3.57 -16.42
CA TYR A 42 -6.22 -2.59 -17.44
C TYR A 42 -5.32 -2.65 -18.67
N GLY A 43 -4.01 -2.86 -18.49
CA GLY A 43 -3.08 -2.97 -19.61
C GLY A 43 -3.45 -4.12 -20.55
N HIS A 44 -3.82 -5.28 -19.98
CA HIS A 44 -4.26 -6.44 -20.74
C HIS A 44 -5.60 -6.18 -21.44
N LEU A 45 -6.59 -5.61 -20.73
CA LEU A 45 -7.90 -5.29 -21.29
C LEU A 45 -7.78 -4.28 -22.44
N ALA A 46 -7.03 -3.21 -22.23
CA ALA A 46 -6.80 -2.18 -23.24
C ALA A 46 -6.12 -2.77 -24.49
N GLY A 47 -5.07 -3.59 -24.32
CA GLY A 47 -4.39 -4.25 -25.43
C GLY A 47 -5.32 -5.15 -26.25
N SER A 48 -6.21 -5.90 -25.59
CA SER A 48 -7.17 -6.78 -26.27
C SER A 48 -8.29 -6.03 -27.01
N ALA A 49 -8.65 -4.83 -26.54
CA ALA A 49 -9.73 -4.02 -27.11
C ALA A 49 -9.26 -3.12 -28.27
N THR A 50 -7.96 -2.82 -28.35
CA THR A 50 -7.42 -1.92 -29.39
C THR A 50 -7.06 -2.68 -30.67
N ARG A 51 -7.57 -2.20 -31.82
CA ARG A 51 -7.23 -2.74 -33.15
C ARG A 51 -5.83 -2.37 -33.63
N SER A 52 -5.27 -1.28 -33.12
CA SER A 52 -3.91 -0.82 -33.40
C SER A 52 -3.28 -0.20 -32.14
N PRO A 53 -1.95 -0.32 -31.95
CA PRO A 53 -1.27 0.30 -30.82
C PRO A 53 -1.39 1.83 -30.87
N ASN A 54 -1.84 2.43 -29.77
CA ASN A 54 -1.78 3.87 -29.52
C ASN A 54 -0.53 4.18 -28.66
N PRO A 55 0.21 5.28 -28.90
CA PRO A 55 1.37 5.68 -28.08
C PRO A 55 1.10 5.74 -26.56
N PHE A 56 -0.14 5.96 -26.12
CA PHE A 56 -0.49 6.03 -24.70
C PHE A 56 -0.70 4.68 -24.01
N ILE A 57 -0.66 3.54 -24.73
CA ILE A 57 -0.86 2.21 -24.12
C ILE A 57 0.25 1.90 -23.11
N ALA A 58 1.50 2.15 -23.49
CA ALA A 58 2.67 1.86 -22.64
C ALA A 58 2.62 2.61 -21.31
N THR A 59 2.30 3.91 -21.35
CA THR A 59 2.23 4.73 -20.13
C THR A 59 0.87 4.62 -19.42
N GLY A 60 -0.15 4.14 -20.12
CA GLY A 60 -1.51 4.06 -19.63
C GLY A 60 -1.81 2.81 -18.80
N GLY A 61 -0.99 1.75 -18.87
CA GLY A 61 -1.25 0.50 -18.14
C GLY A 61 -0.05 -0.10 -17.40
N ALA A 62 1.15 0.47 -17.52
CA ALA A 62 2.31 -0.01 -16.80
C ALA A 62 2.26 0.35 -15.31
N LEU A 63 2.51 -0.62 -14.42
CA LEU A 63 2.55 -0.40 -12.98
C LEU A 63 3.66 0.57 -12.56
N SER A 64 4.84 0.48 -13.20
CA SER A 64 5.96 1.40 -12.94
C SER A 64 5.62 2.87 -13.20
N VAL A 65 4.70 3.14 -14.13
CA VAL A 65 4.28 4.49 -14.49
C VAL A 65 3.35 5.09 -13.43
N ILE A 66 2.77 4.29 -12.53
CA ILE A 66 1.87 4.81 -11.49
C ILE A 66 2.62 5.79 -10.58
N ALA A 67 3.70 5.35 -9.93
CA ALA A 67 4.51 6.22 -9.09
C ALA A 67 5.16 7.37 -9.87
N GLY A 68 5.71 7.08 -11.06
CA GLY A 68 6.35 8.10 -11.90
C GLY A 68 5.38 9.18 -12.39
N ARG A 69 4.12 8.83 -12.68
CA ARG A 69 3.10 9.81 -13.08
C ARG A 69 2.72 10.72 -11.93
N LEU A 70 2.61 10.21 -10.70
CA LEU A 70 2.38 11.04 -9.52
C LEU A 70 3.53 12.03 -9.33
N ALA A 71 4.78 11.55 -9.37
CA ALA A 71 5.95 12.42 -9.28
C ALA A 71 5.97 13.49 -10.37
N TYR A 72 5.68 13.11 -11.62
CA TYR A 72 5.63 14.03 -12.76
C TYR A 72 4.52 15.09 -12.63
N VAL A 73 3.29 14.68 -12.27
CA VAL A 73 2.14 15.61 -12.20
C VAL A 73 2.30 16.63 -11.07
N TYR A 74 2.87 16.22 -9.92
CA TYR A 74 3.02 17.09 -8.75
C TYR A 74 4.43 17.69 -8.60
N GLY A 75 5.34 17.47 -9.55
CA GLY A 75 6.71 17.98 -9.49
C GLY A 75 7.50 17.47 -8.28
N LEU A 76 7.40 16.19 -7.96
CA LEU A 76 8.05 15.59 -6.79
C LEU A 76 9.41 14.99 -7.18
N ASP A 77 10.48 15.50 -6.59
CA ASP A 77 11.86 15.17 -6.98
C ASP A 77 12.51 14.06 -6.12
N GLY A 78 11.72 13.35 -5.30
CA GLY A 78 12.20 12.22 -4.50
C GLY A 78 12.14 10.87 -5.22
N PRO A 79 12.51 9.76 -4.54
CA PRO A 79 12.39 8.42 -5.09
C PRO A 79 10.96 8.08 -5.49
N ALA A 80 10.75 7.47 -6.65
CA ALA A 80 9.42 7.06 -7.12
C ALA A 80 9.41 5.57 -7.49
N VAL A 81 8.70 4.73 -6.72
CA VAL A 81 8.65 3.28 -6.94
C VAL A 81 7.24 2.72 -6.78
N SER A 82 6.95 1.65 -7.54
CA SER A 82 5.73 0.86 -7.40
C SER A 82 6.11 -0.54 -6.91
N ILE A 83 5.39 -1.05 -5.91
CA ILE A 83 5.68 -2.29 -5.19
C ILE A 83 4.49 -3.23 -5.32
N ASP A 84 4.76 -4.46 -5.74
CA ASP A 84 3.80 -5.57 -5.71
C ASP A 84 4.32 -6.66 -4.77
N THR A 85 3.74 -6.71 -3.58
CA THR A 85 3.90 -7.82 -2.63
C THR A 85 2.54 -8.43 -2.30
N ALA A 86 1.63 -8.44 -3.29
CA ALA A 86 0.24 -8.85 -3.14
C ALA A 86 -0.47 -8.12 -1.98
N CYS A 87 -1.10 -8.86 -1.05
CA CYS A 87 -1.94 -8.30 0.02
C CYS A 87 -1.22 -7.31 0.95
N SER A 88 0.12 -7.35 1.03
CA SER A 88 0.91 -6.47 1.90
C SER A 88 1.45 -5.22 1.20
N ALA A 89 1.19 -5.05 -0.11
CA ALA A 89 1.85 -4.05 -0.95
C ALA A 89 1.79 -2.62 -0.39
N SER A 90 0.64 -2.18 0.14
CA SER A 90 0.50 -0.84 0.72
C SER A 90 1.29 -0.65 2.03
N LEU A 91 1.39 -1.70 2.86
CA LEU A 91 2.19 -1.65 4.08
C LEU A 91 3.69 -1.71 3.79
N VAL A 92 4.10 -2.50 2.78
CA VAL A 92 5.50 -2.50 2.31
C VAL A 92 5.85 -1.14 1.70
N ALA A 93 4.95 -0.53 0.93
CA ALA A 93 5.14 0.83 0.42
C ALA A 93 5.27 1.86 1.55
N THR A 94 4.47 1.73 2.61
CA THR A 94 4.57 2.57 3.81
C THR A 94 5.90 2.39 4.52
N HIS A 95 6.35 1.14 4.70
CA HIS A 95 7.67 0.84 5.28
C HIS A 95 8.80 1.44 4.44
N THR A 96 8.81 1.23 3.13
CA THR A 96 9.83 1.77 2.22
C THR A 96 9.85 3.30 2.24
N ALA A 97 8.68 3.94 2.16
CA ALA A 97 8.56 5.39 2.23
C ALA A 97 9.05 5.95 3.57
N SER A 98 8.74 5.29 4.70
CA SER A 98 9.23 5.73 6.00
C SER A 98 10.75 5.64 6.10
N GLN A 99 11.38 4.63 5.49
CA GLN A 99 12.84 4.53 5.45
C GLN A 99 13.49 5.71 4.73
N TRP A 100 12.85 6.26 3.68
CA TRP A 100 13.39 7.45 3.00
C TRP A 100 13.38 8.69 3.90
N CYS A 101 12.32 8.87 4.69
CA CYS A 101 12.25 9.97 5.66
C CYS A 101 13.28 9.79 6.79
N VAL A 102 13.39 8.58 7.35
CA VAL A 102 14.35 8.28 8.44
C VAL A 102 15.80 8.43 7.97
N ALA A 103 16.11 7.98 6.75
CA ALA A 103 17.44 8.11 6.16
C ALA A 103 17.72 9.52 5.59
N ALA A 104 16.74 10.44 5.66
CA ALA A 104 16.80 11.77 5.07
C ALA A 104 17.11 11.79 3.56
N THR A 105 16.80 10.71 2.83
CA THR A 105 16.88 10.68 1.36
C THR A 105 15.67 11.37 0.71
N ALA A 106 14.60 11.60 1.48
CA ALA A 106 13.52 12.51 1.15
C ALA A 106 13.07 13.25 2.42
N HIS A 107 12.66 14.52 2.30
CA HIS A 107 12.12 15.29 3.43
C HIS A 107 10.73 14.81 3.84
N SER A 108 9.97 14.32 2.87
CA SER A 108 8.65 13.70 3.07
C SER A 108 8.43 12.60 2.04
N ALA A 109 7.41 11.76 2.24
CA ALA A 109 7.07 10.72 1.28
C ALA A 109 5.57 10.46 1.24
N LEU A 110 5.04 10.22 0.05
CA LEU A 110 3.71 9.67 -0.15
C LEU A 110 3.81 8.14 -0.16
N ALA A 111 3.10 7.51 0.77
CA ALA A 111 2.85 6.06 0.73
C ALA A 111 1.41 5.83 0.27
N CYS A 112 1.26 5.17 -0.87
CA CYS A 112 -0.02 4.98 -1.52
C CYS A 112 -0.35 3.49 -1.64
N GLY A 113 -1.64 3.19 -1.76
CA GLY A 113 -2.16 1.86 -2.03
C GLY A 113 -3.29 1.93 -3.06
N VAL A 114 -3.32 1.01 -4.02
CA VAL A 114 -4.45 0.85 -4.93
C VAL A 114 -4.67 -0.62 -5.29
N GLY A 115 -5.93 -1.02 -5.35
CA GLY A 115 -6.34 -2.34 -5.85
C GLY A 115 -7.74 -2.25 -6.44
N LEU A 116 -7.87 -2.58 -7.72
CA LEU A 116 -9.13 -2.62 -8.46
C LEU A 116 -9.38 -4.00 -9.06
N LEU A 117 -10.64 -4.34 -9.27
CA LEU A 117 -11.12 -5.61 -9.80
C LEU A 117 -11.72 -5.39 -11.20
N LEU A 118 -10.85 -5.17 -12.19
CA LEU A 118 -11.26 -4.79 -13.55
C LEU A 118 -11.60 -5.98 -14.43
N ALA A 119 -11.07 -7.17 -14.11
CA ALA A 119 -11.30 -8.40 -14.85
C ALA A 119 -11.67 -9.56 -13.92
N PRO A 120 -12.49 -10.53 -14.40
CA PRO A 120 -12.93 -11.64 -13.57
C PRO A 120 -11.84 -12.70 -13.34
N TRP A 121 -10.77 -12.72 -14.15
CA TRP A 121 -9.82 -13.84 -14.19
C TRP A 121 -9.11 -14.10 -12.85
N ASN A 122 -8.64 -13.04 -12.19
CA ASN A 122 -8.02 -13.18 -10.87
C ASN A 122 -9.04 -13.64 -9.82
N SER A 123 -10.27 -13.10 -9.85
CA SER A 123 -11.36 -13.54 -8.96
C SER A 123 -11.68 -15.03 -9.14
N LEU A 124 -11.76 -15.50 -10.39
CA LEU A 124 -12.03 -16.90 -10.71
C LEU A 124 -10.87 -17.81 -10.26
N ALA A 125 -9.62 -17.36 -10.40
CA ALA A 125 -8.46 -18.13 -9.98
C ALA A 125 -8.45 -18.34 -8.46
N VAL A 126 -8.64 -17.28 -7.67
CA VAL A 126 -8.66 -17.39 -6.20
C VAL A 126 -9.91 -18.11 -5.68
N ALA A 127 -11.05 -17.98 -6.37
CA ALA A 127 -12.25 -18.77 -6.09
C ALA A 127 -12.00 -20.26 -6.29
N ARG A 128 -11.37 -20.65 -7.41
CA ARG A 128 -11.00 -22.05 -7.69
C ARG A 128 -9.95 -22.59 -6.72
N ALA A 129 -9.12 -21.71 -6.15
CA ALA A 129 -8.19 -22.06 -5.10
C ALA A 129 -8.84 -22.20 -3.70
N GLY A 130 -10.16 -22.00 -3.59
CA GLY A 130 -10.90 -22.13 -2.35
C GLY A 130 -10.65 -20.99 -1.36
N MET A 131 -10.23 -19.81 -1.84
CA MET A 131 -9.86 -18.69 -0.96
C MET A 131 -11.00 -17.72 -0.66
N LEU A 132 -12.10 -17.77 -1.42
CA LEU A 132 -13.22 -16.83 -1.30
C LEU A 132 -14.38 -17.43 -0.50
N ALA A 133 -14.95 -16.62 0.40
CA ALA A 133 -16.18 -16.94 1.11
C ALA A 133 -17.36 -17.03 0.12
N ALA A 134 -18.26 -18.00 0.31
CA ALA A 134 -19.40 -18.19 -0.59
C ALA A 134 -20.41 -17.03 -0.55
N ASP A 135 -20.52 -16.36 0.60
CA ASP A 135 -21.34 -15.17 0.82
C ASP A 135 -20.58 -13.85 0.55
N GLY A 136 -19.30 -13.93 0.18
CA GLY A 136 -18.45 -12.78 -0.11
C GLY A 136 -18.07 -11.94 1.12
N ARG A 137 -18.23 -12.45 2.35
CA ARG A 137 -17.97 -11.70 3.59
C ARG A 137 -16.74 -12.24 4.32
N CYS A 138 -15.85 -11.35 4.76
CA CYS A 138 -14.80 -11.70 5.72
C CYS A 138 -15.42 -11.90 7.11
N LYS A 139 -15.53 -13.15 7.56
CA LYS A 139 -16.07 -13.52 8.89
C LYS A 139 -14.95 -13.72 9.90
N THR A 140 -14.13 -12.68 10.05
CA THR A 140 -12.87 -12.71 10.80
C THR A 140 -13.10 -13.09 12.27
N LEU A 141 -12.38 -14.13 12.73
CA LEU A 141 -12.49 -14.73 14.07
C LEU A 141 -13.81 -15.46 14.38
N ASP A 142 -14.73 -15.58 13.42
CA ASP A 142 -15.96 -16.33 13.59
C ASP A 142 -15.77 -17.83 13.27
N ALA A 143 -16.52 -18.70 13.96
CA ALA A 143 -16.47 -20.15 13.72
C ALA A 143 -16.95 -20.56 12.31
N SER A 144 -17.70 -19.68 11.62
CA SER A 144 -18.19 -19.86 10.26
C SER A 144 -17.30 -19.22 9.18
N ALA A 145 -16.08 -18.80 9.53
CA ALA A 145 -15.06 -18.35 8.60
C ALA A 145 -14.80 -19.39 7.49
N ASP A 146 -14.93 -18.98 6.22
CA ASP A 146 -14.86 -19.86 5.05
C ASP A 146 -14.10 -19.23 3.86
N GLY A 147 -13.38 -18.12 4.10
CA GLY A 147 -12.65 -17.37 3.07
C GLY A 147 -12.81 -15.86 3.20
N TYR A 148 -12.20 -15.12 2.28
CA TYR A 148 -12.28 -13.66 2.23
C TYR A 148 -13.26 -13.16 1.16
N GLY A 149 -13.81 -11.96 1.39
CA GLY A 149 -14.52 -11.17 0.40
C GLY A 149 -13.56 -10.23 -0.35
N ARG A 150 -13.73 -10.08 -1.67
CA ARG A 150 -12.91 -9.13 -2.45
C ARG A 150 -13.52 -7.73 -2.40
N ALA A 151 -12.66 -6.72 -2.34
CA ALA A 151 -13.05 -5.31 -2.39
C ALA A 151 -12.03 -4.50 -3.21
N GLU A 152 -12.44 -3.30 -3.61
CA GLU A 152 -11.59 -2.32 -4.27
C GLU A 152 -11.21 -1.21 -3.28
N SER A 153 -10.01 -0.66 -3.40
CA SER A 153 -9.58 0.46 -2.56
C SER A 153 -8.51 1.32 -3.23
N VAL A 154 -8.47 2.58 -2.80
CA VAL A 154 -7.40 3.53 -3.11
C VAL A 154 -7.14 4.37 -1.86
N GLY A 155 -5.87 4.64 -1.57
CA GLY A 155 -5.48 5.44 -0.41
C GLY A 155 -4.09 6.02 -0.57
N ALA A 156 -3.85 7.14 0.12
CA ALA A 156 -2.56 7.80 0.20
C ALA A 156 -2.38 8.39 1.59
N VAL A 157 -1.17 8.25 2.15
CA VAL A 157 -0.75 8.92 3.38
C VAL A 157 0.54 9.70 3.13
N HIS A 158 0.65 10.87 3.75
CA HIS A 158 1.84 11.74 3.63
C HIS A 158 2.68 11.63 4.90
N LEU A 159 3.85 11.02 4.76
CA LEU A 159 4.81 10.77 5.82
C LEU A 159 5.86 11.88 5.85
N ARG A 160 6.29 12.25 7.06
CA ARG A 160 7.48 13.05 7.32
C ARG A 160 8.10 12.62 8.63
N THR A 161 9.35 12.99 8.87
CA THR A 161 9.95 12.84 10.20
C THR A 161 9.16 13.68 11.21
N ALA A 162 8.74 13.03 12.30
CA ALA A 162 7.99 13.69 13.36
C ALA A 162 8.91 14.66 14.12
N ASP A 163 8.39 15.85 14.40
CA ASP A 163 9.00 16.81 15.31
C ASP A 163 8.07 16.96 16.53
N PRO A 164 8.38 16.30 17.67
CA PRO A 164 7.55 16.35 18.87
C PRO A 164 7.44 17.76 19.49
N SER A 165 8.38 18.65 19.16
CA SER A 165 8.39 20.03 19.66
C SER A 165 7.44 20.93 18.88
N ALA A 166 7.14 20.58 17.62
CA ALA A 166 6.23 21.32 16.76
C ALA A 166 4.76 21.07 17.12
N ALA A 167 3.93 22.12 17.02
CA ALA A 167 2.49 22.04 17.31
C ALA A 167 1.78 21.08 16.34
N GLU A 168 2.26 21.00 15.10
CA GLU A 168 1.81 20.09 14.04
C GLU A 168 2.11 18.63 14.40
N GLY A 169 3.25 18.37 15.04
CA GLY A 169 3.66 17.02 15.48
C GLY A 169 2.77 16.44 16.58
N ARG A 170 1.98 17.28 17.28
CA ARG A 170 1.04 16.87 18.33
C ARG A 170 -0.37 16.53 17.81
N ARG A 171 -0.66 16.79 16.52
CA ARG A 171 -2.00 16.62 15.94
C ARG A 171 -2.14 15.40 15.03
N ALA A 172 -1.04 14.83 14.56
CA ALA A 172 -1.04 13.70 13.64
C ALA A 172 -0.61 12.40 14.34
N PRO A 173 -1.16 11.24 13.94
CA PRO A 173 -0.64 9.94 14.36
C PRO A 173 0.84 9.79 13.98
N ILE A 174 1.60 9.10 14.84
CA ILE A 174 3.04 8.84 14.63
C ILE A 174 3.22 7.36 14.32
N LEU A 175 3.88 7.07 13.20
CA LEU A 175 4.38 5.72 12.91
C LEU A 175 5.64 5.48 13.77
N LEU A 176 5.46 4.81 14.92
CA LEU A 176 6.57 4.55 15.84
C LEU A 176 7.56 3.52 15.31
N GLY A 177 7.08 2.50 14.59
CA GLY A 177 7.90 1.44 14.04
C GLY A 177 7.12 0.56 13.07
N CYS A 178 7.83 -0.06 12.14
CA CYS A 178 7.28 -1.03 11.20
C CYS A 178 8.37 -2.03 10.79
N SER A 179 7.95 -3.20 10.31
CA SER A 179 8.87 -4.24 9.83
C SER A 179 8.25 -5.02 8.68
N VAL A 180 9.09 -5.52 7.79
CA VAL A 180 8.71 -6.43 6.71
C VAL A 180 9.61 -7.66 6.79
N ASN A 181 9.02 -8.86 6.69
CA ASN A 181 9.77 -10.10 6.62
C ASN A 181 9.11 -11.10 5.65
N GLN A 182 9.58 -12.34 5.64
CA GLN A 182 9.05 -13.41 4.80
C GLN A 182 8.78 -14.67 5.62
N ASP A 183 7.77 -15.43 5.18
CA ASP A 183 7.40 -16.72 5.76
C ASP A 183 8.49 -17.77 5.54
N GLY A 184 9.28 -17.61 4.46
CA GLY A 184 10.34 -18.53 4.08
C GLY A 184 9.77 -19.90 3.69
N ARG A 185 10.39 -20.98 4.18
CA ARG A 185 9.88 -22.33 3.97
C ARG A 185 8.73 -22.63 4.93
N SER A 186 7.50 -22.54 4.44
CA SER A 186 6.24 -22.90 5.10
C SER A 186 5.67 -24.23 4.56
N SER A 187 4.47 -24.61 5.00
CA SER A 187 3.79 -25.86 4.58
C SER A 187 3.37 -25.85 3.10
N SER A 188 3.13 -24.67 2.54
CA SER A 188 2.97 -24.45 1.09
C SER A 188 3.31 -22.98 0.78
N LEU A 189 3.58 -22.66 -0.48
CA LEU A 189 3.93 -21.29 -0.89
C LEU A 189 2.89 -20.24 -0.45
N THR A 190 1.62 -20.63 -0.34
CA THR A 190 0.50 -19.75 0.03
C THR A 190 0.05 -19.91 1.47
N ALA A 191 0.60 -20.87 2.22
CA ALA A 191 0.23 -21.09 3.61
C ALA A 191 0.95 -20.09 4.54
N PRO A 192 0.21 -19.43 5.45
CA PRO A 192 0.80 -18.46 6.38
C PRO A 192 1.70 -19.15 7.42
N ASN A 193 2.71 -18.43 7.91
CA ASN A 193 3.61 -18.91 8.96
C ASN A 193 3.49 -18.08 10.25
N GLY A 194 2.81 -18.63 11.27
CA GLY A 194 2.61 -17.95 12.56
C GLY A 194 3.92 -17.55 13.27
N ARG A 195 5.02 -18.31 13.11
CA ARG A 195 6.32 -17.92 13.67
C ARG A 195 6.91 -16.71 12.96
N ALA A 196 6.73 -16.61 11.64
CA ALA A 196 7.17 -15.45 10.87
C ALA A 196 6.35 -14.20 11.22
N GLN A 197 5.04 -14.34 11.38
CA GLN A 197 4.16 -13.26 11.84
C GLN A 197 4.56 -12.76 13.23
N SER A 198 4.77 -13.66 14.19
CA SER A 198 5.25 -13.30 15.54
C SER A 198 6.59 -12.57 15.48
N ARG A 199 7.56 -13.03 14.67
CA ARG A 199 8.83 -12.31 14.47
C ARG A 199 8.62 -10.91 13.89
N ALA A 200 7.73 -10.74 12.91
CA ALA A 200 7.43 -9.44 12.33
C ALA A 200 6.89 -8.49 13.41
N LEU A 201 5.92 -8.93 14.21
CA LEU A 201 5.37 -8.12 15.31
C LEU A 201 6.46 -7.71 16.32
N HIS A 202 7.33 -8.64 16.73
CA HIS A 202 8.45 -8.33 17.61
C HIS A 202 9.45 -7.36 17.00
N GLN A 203 9.75 -7.49 15.70
CA GLN A 203 10.64 -6.58 14.98
C GLN A 203 10.04 -5.17 14.86
N ALA A 204 8.74 -5.06 14.59
CA ALA A 204 8.05 -3.76 14.58
C ALA A 204 8.06 -3.09 15.95
N CYS A 205 7.80 -3.84 17.03
CA CYS A 205 7.89 -3.34 18.41
C CYS A 205 9.32 -2.91 18.77
N ALA A 206 10.32 -3.69 18.37
CA ALA A 206 11.73 -3.35 18.58
C ALA A 206 12.13 -2.08 17.80
N ALA A 207 11.68 -1.93 16.55
CA ALA A 207 11.89 -0.71 15.77
C ALA A 207 11.24 0.51 16.43
N ALA A 208 10.09 0.32 17.09
CA ALA A 208 9.42 1.34 17.87
C ALA A 208 10.05 1.61 19.26
N SER A 209 11.03 0.81 19.69
CA SER A 209 11.53 0.78 21.07
C SER A 209 10.40 0.60 22.11
N ARG A 210 9.43 -0.27 21.81
CA ARG A 210 8.27 -0.55 22.65
C ARG A 210 8.16 -2.02 23.02
N SER A 211 7.50 -2.28 24.15
CA SER A 211 7.08 -3.62 24.54
C SER A 211 5.82 -4.02 23.76
N PRO A 212 5.63 -5.30 23.40
CA PRO A 212 4.34 -5.78 22.89
C PRO A 212 3.17 -5.52 23.85
N PHE A 213 3.44 -5.37 25.15
CA PHE A 213 2.44 -5.03 26.16
C PHE A 213 2.03 -3.54 26.17
N ASP A 214 2.70 -2.69 25.39
CA ASP A 214 2.33 -1.29 25.21
C ASP A 214 1.26 -1.12 24.10
N VAL A 215 0.80 -2.22 23.48
CA VAL A 215 -0.16 -2.20 22.37
C VAL A 215 -1.58 -2.40 22.90
N ASP A 216 -2.41 -1.37 22.77
CA ASP A 216 -3.80 -1.38 23.26
C ASP A 216 -4.77 -2.12 22.31
N ALA A 217 -4.49 -2.08 21.01
CA ALA A 217 -5.36 -2.63 19.99
C ALA A 217 -4.57 -3.16 18.79
N LEU A 218 -5.12 -4.17 18.13
CA LEU A 218 -4.54 -4.79 16.94
C LEU A 218 -5.55 -4.81 15.80
N GLU A 219 -5.23 -4.12 14.71
CA GLU A 219 -5.90 -4.32 13.42
C GLU A 219 -5.23 -5.52 12.73
N THR A 220 -5.94 -6.64 12.63
CA THR A 220 -5.39 -7.88 12.07
C THR A 220 -5.48 -7.91 10.54
N HIS A 221 -4.65 -8.74 9.87
CA HIS A 221 -4.85 -9.00 8.43
C HIS A 221 -6.25 -9.59 8.15
N GLY A 222 -6.69 -10.48 9.03
CA GLY A 222 -8.12 -10.72 9.26
C GLY A 222 -8.92 -11.19 8.04
N THR A 223 -8.38 -12.10 7.23
CA THR A 223 -9.04 -12.54 5.98
C THR A 223 -10.29 -13.40 6.17
N GLY A 224 -10.57 -13.92 7.38
CA GLY A 224 -11.71 -14.82 7.60
C GLY A 224 -11.47 -16.23 7.06
N THR A 225 -10.23 -16.72 7.16
CA THR A 225 -9.74 -18.02 6.68
C THR A 225 -9.25 -18.90 7.82
#